data_AF-A0A958HHG7-F1
#
_entry.id   AF-A0A958HHG7-F1
#
_cell.length_a   1.000
_cell.length_b   1.000
_cell.length_c   1.000
_cell.angle_alpha   90.00
_cell.angle_beta   90.00
_cell.angle_gamma   90.00
#
_symmetry.space_group_name_H-M   'P 1'
#
loop_
_entity.id
_entity.type
_entity.pdbx_description
1 polymer ?
#
loop_
_entity_poly.entity_id
_entity_poly.type
_entity_poly.pdbx_seq_one_letter_code
_entity_poly.pdbx_strand_id
1 'polypeptide(L)'
;MKRRFFVLITLALLASMLLAACGGGADEPTAAPEPTAAPAVEPTSAPAVEPTAAPAEQPTTAPAETGGDMTSVGASAEGAASVGLTCLADAYDGKMQGTVVSMNGPFTDEDQVKFESSVKAFEDATGID
;
A
#
# COMPACT_ATOMS: atom_id res chain seq x y z
N MET A 1 -8.39 -69.86 -5.05
CA MET A 1 -7.95 -69.22 -3.78
C MET A 1 -6.73 -68.29 -3.94
N LYS A 2 -5.77 -68.60 -4.84
CA LYS A 2 -4.57 -67.79 -5.10
C LYS A 2 -4.85 -66.32 -5.48
N ARG A 3 -5.89 -66.04 -6.28
CA ARG A 3 -6.23 -64.67 -6.71
C ARG A 3 -6.79 -63.79 -5.57
N ARG A 4 -7.60 -64.38 -4.67
CA ARG A 4 -8.07 -63.69 -3.45
C ARG A 4 -6.92 -63.49 -2.46
N PHE A 5 -6.02 -64.46 -2.37
CA PHE A 5 -4.81 -64.37 -1.57
C PHE A 5 -3.85 -63.28 -2.07
N PHE A 6 -3.63 -63.18 -3.38
CA PHE A 6 -2.84 -62.10 -3.99
C PHE A 6 -3.46 -60.72 -3.75
N VAL A 7 -4.79 -60.58 -3.87
CA VAL A 7 -5.50 -59.32 -3.60
C VAL A 7 -5.38 -58.90 -2.13
N LEU A 8 -5.49 -59.85 -1.19
CA LEU A 8 -5.30 -59.57 0.24
C LEU A 8 -3.87 -59.18 0.58
N ILE A 9 -2.86 -59.80 -0.05
CA ILE A 9 -1.45 -59.43 0.13
C ILE A 9 -1.16 -58.02 -0.39
N THR A 10 -1.67 -57.66 -1.56
CA THR A 10 -1.49 -56.30 -2.10
C THR A 10 -2.20 -55.24 -1.26
N LEU A 11 -3.38 -55.54 -0.71
CA LEU A 11 -4.09 -54.64 0.19
C LEU A 11 -3.34 -54.45 1.53
N ALA A 12 -2.76 -55.52 2.07
CA ALA A 12 -1.97 -55.47 3.30
C ALA A 12 -0.67 -54.67 3.13
N LEU A 13 0.00 -54.76 1.97
CA LEU A 13 1.19 -53.96 1.64
C LEU A 13 0.90 -52.47 1.45
N LEU A 14 -0.27 -52.13 0.89
CA LEU A 14 -0.70 -50.74 0.79
C LEU A 14 -1.06 -50.17 2.18
N ALA A 15 -1.74 -50.95 3.02
CA ALA A 15 -2.08 -50.53 4.38
C ALA A 15 -0.84 -50.32 5.28
N SER A 16 0.23 -51.12 5.11
CA SER A 16 1.47 -50.92 5.86
C SER A 16 2.23 -49.66 5.42
N MET A 17 2.18 -49.28 4.15
CA MET A 17 2.74 -48.00 3.69
C MET A 17 1.99 -46.78 4.24
N LEU A 18 0.68 -46.88 4.49
CA LEU A 18 -0.07 -45.77 5.11
C LEU A 18 0.18 -45.64 6.62
N LEU A 19 0.49 -46.73 7.34
CA LEU A 19 0.79 -46.66 8.79
C LEU A 19 2.17 -46.06 9.09
N ALA A 20 3.16 -46.28 8.22
CA ALA A 20 4.51 -45.72 8.38
C ALA A 20 4.57 -44.20 8.12
N ALA A 21 3.56 -43.63 7.46
CA ALA A 21 3.48 -42.19 7.18
C ALA A 21 2.72 -41.39 8.25
N CYS A 22 2.17 -42.03 9.29
CA CYS A 22 1.44 -41.35 10.36
C CYS A 22 1.64 -41.98 11.75
N GLY A 23 2.78 -42.62 12.01
CA GLY A 23 3.02 -43.22 13.32
C GLY A 23 4.46 -43.67 13.55
N GLY A 24 5.19 -42.90 14.36
CA GLY A 24 6.34 -43.41 15.10
C GLY A 24 7.65 -42.66 14.91
N GLY A 25 7.68 -41.37 15.25
CA GLY A 25 8.90 -40.67 15.67
C GLY A 25 8.69 -40.20 17.10
N ALA A 26 8.98 -41.08 18.07
CA ALA A 26 9.11 -40.69 19.46
C ALA A 26 10.51 -40.10 19.63
N ASP A 27 10.61 -38.79 19.46
CA ASP A 27 11.78 -38.03 19.88
C ASP A 27 11.93 -38.15 21.40
N GLU A 28 13.13 -38.50 21.82
CA GLU A 28 13.60 -38.58 23.19
C GLU A 28 13.36 -37.26 23.96
N PRO A 29 13.27 -37.29 25.31
CA PRO A 29 13.07 -36.08 26.08
C PRO A 29 14.33 -35.21 25.99
N THR A 30 14.31 -34.27 25.04
CA THR A 30 15.24 -33.16 25.01
C THR A 30 14.99 -32.34 26.27
N ALA A 31 16.04 -32.20 27.09
CA ALA A 31 16.02 -31.43 28.31
C ALA A 31 15.37 -30.06 28.08
N ALA A 32 14.41 -29.73 28.93
CA ALA A 32 13.76 -28.43 28.91
C ALA A 32 14.83 -27.33 29.02
N PRO A 33 14.83 -26.33 28.12
CA PRO A 33 15.72 -25.19 28.28
C PRO A 33 15.38 -24.52 29.62
N GLU A 34 16.40 -24.22 30.41
CA GLU A 34 16.26 -23.40 31.61
C GLU A 34 15.62 -22.06 31.22
N PRO A 35 14.78 -21.46 32.10
CA PRO A 35 14.14 -20.19 31.80
C PRO A 35 15.23 -19.14 31.59
N THR A 36 15.48 -18.82 30.33
CA THR A 36 16.18 -17.59 29.98
C THR A 36 15.29 -16.47 30.50
N ALA A 37 15.77 -15.77 31.53
CA ALA A 37 15.16 -14.54 31.98
C ALA A 37 14.99 -13.66 30.75
N ALA A 38 13.74 -13.39 30.37
CA ALA A 38 13.43 -12.47 29.28
C ALA A 38 14.20 -11.17 29.55
N PRO A 39 14.83 -10.56 28.52
CA PRO A 39 15.39 -9.23 28.67
C PRO A 39 14.30 -8.35 29.27
N ALA A 40 14.60 -7.72 30.40
CA ALA A 40 13.77 -6.65 30.91
C ALA A 40 13.69 -5.62 29.78
N VAL A 41 12.55 -5.60 29.07
CA VAL A 41 12.16 -4.53 28.19
C VAL A 41 12.01 -3.32 29.08
N GLU A 42 13.07 -2.53 29.17
CA GLU A 42 12.97 -1.17 29.67
C GLU A 42 11.85 -0.49 28.87
N PRO A 43 10.92 0.22 29.51
CA PRO A 43 9.91 0.96 28.77
C PRO A 43 10.65 1.95 27.87
N THR A 44 10.67 1.67 26.57
CA THR A 44 10.95 2.69 25.58
C THR A 44 9.87 3.73 25.78
N SER A 45 10.23 4.83 26.42
CA SER A 45 9.36 5.98 26.58
C SER A 45 8.83 6.30 25.18
N ALA A 46 7.53 6.15 24.98
CA ALA A 46 6.89 6.55 23.75
C ALA A 46 7.32 8.00 23.46
N PRO A 47 7.66 8.35 22.20
CA PRO A 47 7.94 9.73 21.85
C PRO A 47 6.79 10.58 22.39
N ALA A 48 7.13 11.58 23.21
CA ALA A 48 6.16 12.56 23.62
C ALA A 48 5.61 13.20 22.34
N VAL A 49 4.37 12.87 22.01
CA VAL A 49 3.64 13.50 20.91
C VAL A 49 3.39 14.91 21.41
N GLU A 50 4.28 15.84 21.07
CA GLU A 50 3.99 17.24 21.31
C GLU A 50 2.69 17.56 20.56
N PRO A 51 1.73 18.24 21.20
CA PRO A 51 0.53 18.66 20.51
C PRO A 51 0.96 19.60 19.38
N THR A 52 0.89 19.12 18.14
CA THR A 52 0.84 19.99 16.96
C THR A 52 -0.26 21.00 17.22
N ALA A 53 0.13 22.27 17.37
CA ALA A 53 -0.82 23.36 17.42
C ALA A 53 -1.70 23.27 16.18
N ALA A 54 -3.03 23.33 16.36
CA ALA A 54 -3.95 23.41 15.24
C ALA A 54 -3.47 24.53 14.30
N PRO A 55 -3.41 24.30 12.98
CA PRO A 55 -3.04 25.35 12.03
C PRO A 55 -3.88 26.59 12.33
N ALA A 56 -3.20 27.72 12.60
CA ALA A 56 -3.88 29.00 12.73
C ALA A 56 -4.66 29.24 11.43
N GLU A 57 -5.96 29.53 11.53
CA GLU A 57 -6.80 29.87 10.39
C GLU A 57 -6.23 31.14 9.73
N GLN A 58 -5.35 30.96 8.75
CA GLN A 58 -4.93 32.05 7.91
C GLN A 58 -6.12 32.44 7.03
N PRO A 59 -6.40 33.74 6.85
CA PRO A 59 -7.43 34.18 5.92
C PRO A 59 -7.02 33.71 4.52
N THR A 60 -7.73 32.71 4.00
CA THR A 60 -7.65 32.32 2.59
C THR A 60 -8.17 33.48 1.77
N THR A 61 -7.26 34.25 1.18
CA THR A 61 -7.63 35.12 0.06
C THR A 61 -8.18 34.22 -1.03
N ALA A 62 -9.45 34.43 -1.42
CA ALA A 62 -10.05 33.70 -2.53
C ALA A 62 -9.08 33.74 -3.73
N PRO A 63 -8.84 32.59 -4.41
CA PRO A 63 -8.04 32.58 -5.62
C PRO A 63 -8.53 33.69 -6.54
N ALA A 64 -7.62 34.50 -7.08
CA ALA A 64 -7.97 35.46 -8.11
C ALA A 64 -8.70 34.69 -9.22
N GLU A 65 -9.96 35.04 -9.46
CA GLU A 65 -10.85 34.46 -10.46
C GLU A 65 -10.18 34.55 -11.83
N THR A 66 -9.33 33.58 -12.14
CA THR A 66 -8.76 33.40 -13.46
C THR A 66 -9.91 32.79 -14.25
N GLY A 67 -10.65 33.65 -14.94
CA GLY A 67 -11.97 33.40 -15.51
C GLY A 67 -12.02 32.29 -16.55
N GLY A 68 -11.94 31.05 -16.08
CA GLY A 68 -12.41 29.88 -16.81
C GLY A 68 -13.85 29.64 -16.41
N ASP A 69 -14.77 29.79 -17.36
CA ASP A 69 -16.02 29.04 -17.32
C ASP A 69 -15.69 27.57 -16.95
N MET A 70 -16.50 26.91 -16.11
CA MET A 70 -16.26 25.53 -15.62
C MET A 70 -16.29 24.47 -16.75
N THR A 71 -16.34 24.91 -18.00
CA THR A 71 -16.09 24.12 -19.19
C THR A 71 -14.74 23.44 -19.14
N SER A 72 -14.76 22.12 -19.30
CA SER A 72 -13.55 21.31 -19.49
C SER A 72 -12.74 21.88 -20.66
N VAL A 73 -11.47 22.17 -20.41
CA VAL A 73 -10.55 22.69 -21.43
C VAL A 73 -9.94 21.58 -22.29
N GLY A 74 -10.21 20.30 -21.98
CA GLY A 74 -9.40 19.20 -22.49
C GLY A 74 -8.02 19.21 -21.83
N ALA A 75 -7.51 18.05 -21.44
CA ALA A 75 -6.22 17.94 -20.74
C ALA A 75 -5.04 18.20 -21.70
N SER A 76 -4.91 19.44 -22.19
CA SER A 76 -3.90 19.89 -23.14
C SER A 76 -3.54 21.37 -22.98
N ALA A 77 -2.38 21.74 -23.50
CA ALA A 77 -1.90 23.11 -23.49
C ALA A 77 -2.76 24.04 -24.34
N GLU A 78 -3.15 23.60 -25.55
CA GLU A 78 -4.03 24.41 -26.42
C GLU A 78 -5.40 24.63 -25.80
N GLY A 79 -5.92 23.60 -25.12
CA GLY A 79 -7.15 23.65 -24.36
C GLY A 79 -7.11 24.75 -23.31
N ALA A 80 -6.11 24.69 -22.43
CA ALA A 80 -5.90 25.67 -21.37
C ALA A 80 -5.66 27.08 -21.93
N ALA A 81 -4.85 27.22 -23.00
CA ALA A 81 -4.56 28.49 -23.63
C ALA A 81 -5.80 29.13 -24.27
N SER A 82 -6.73 28.34 -24.82
CA SER A 82 -7.94 28.82 -25.48
C SER A 82 -8.88 29.61 -24.56
N VAL A 83 -8.78 29.38 -23.25
CA VAL A 83 -9.53 30.10 -22.21
C VAL A 83 -8.64 31.00 -21.34
N GLY A 84 -7.39 31.24 -21.77
CA GLY A 84 -6.46 32.15 -21.10
C GLY A 84 -5.80 31.60 -19.83
N LEU A 85 -5.85 30.29 -19.58
CA LEU A 85 -5.19 29.65 -18.44
C LEU A 85 -3.72 29.36 -18.74
N THR A 86 -2.87 30.40 -18.70
CA THR A 86 -1.47 30.31 -19.13
C THR A 86 -0.61 29.38 -18.26
N CYS A 87 -0.79 29.39 -16.93
CA CYS A 87 -0.04 28.49 -16.02
C CYS A 87 -0.39 27.02 -16.28
N LEU A 88 -1.67 26.72 -16.52
CA LEU A 88 -2.11 25.36 -16.84
C LEU A 88 -1.59 24.91 -18.22
N ALA A 89 -1.55 25.83 -19.20
CA ALA A 89 -0.93 25.56 -20.49
C ALA A 89 0.57 25.26 -20.34
N ASP A 90 1.29 26.03 -19.51
CA ASP A 90 2.70 25.80 -19.22
C ASP A 90 2.96 24.44 -18.53
N ALA A 91 2.05 24.01 -17.64
CA ALA A 91 2.12 22.69 -17.03
C ALA A 91 1.96 21.57 -18.09
N TYR A 92 0.96 21.66 -18.97
CA TYR A 92 0.77 20.69 -20.06
C TYR A 92 1.87 20.75 -21.13
N ASP A 93 2.57 21.88 -21.29
CA ASP A 93 3.77 21.99 -22.11
C ASP A 93 5.03 21.39 -21.44
N GLY A 94 4.89 20.83 -20.23
CA GLY A 94 5.99 20.23 -19.47
C GLY A 94 6.96 21.23 -18.86
N LYS A 95 6.64 22.54 -18.83
CA LYS A 95 7.53 23.56 -18.25
C LYS A 95 7.68 23.41 -16.73
N MET A 96 6.77 22.67 -16.10
CA MET A 96 6.78 22.33 -14.68
C MET A 96 7.25 20.90 -14.40
N GLN A 97 7.74 20.19 -15.40
CA GLN A 97 8.17 18.80 -15.26
C GLN A 97 9.29 18.66 -14.22
N GLY A 98 9.17 17.65 -13.35
CA GLY A 98 10.07 17.44 -12.22
C GLY A 98 9.78 18.31 -11.00
N THR A 99 8.72 19.11 -11.02
CA THR A 99 8.21 19.79 -9.82
C THR A 99 7.45 18.78 -8.97
N VAL A 100 7.70 18.79 -7.66
CA VAL A 100 6.99 17.96 -6.68
C VAL A 100 6.04 18.84 -5.87
N VAL A 101 4.77 18.44 -5.77
CA VAL A 101 3.71 19.12 -5.03
C VAL A 101 3.30 18.24 -3.85
N SER A 102 3.71 18.64 -2.64
CA SER A 102 3.32 17.93 -1.42
C SER A 102 1.92 18.37 -0.97
N MET A 103 1.00 17.41 -0.83
CA MET A 103 -0.32 17.63 -0.26
C MET A 103 -0.46 16.88 1.07
N ASN A 104 -0.37 17.61 2.18
CA ASN A 104 -0.45 17.05 3.52
C ASN A 104 -1.90 17.04 4.00
N GLY A 105 -2.46 15.85 4.23
CA GLY A 105 -3.77 15.66 4.83
C GLY A 105 -3.86 14.33 5.56
N PRO A 106 -4.89 14.10 6.39
CA PRO A 106 -5.15 12.81 7.00
C PRO A 106 -5.74 11.85 5.96
N PHE A 107 -5.04 11.63 4.86
CA PHE A 107 -5.42 10.61 3.88
C PHE A 107 -5.14 9.25 4.50
N THR A 108 -6.17 8.42 4.63
CA THR A 108 -6.06 7.06 5.15
C THR A 108 -6.55 6.07 4.10
N ASP A 109 -5.79 5.00 3.91
CA ASP A 109 -6.13 3.83 3.10
C ASP A 109 -6.70 4.19 1.71
N GLU A 110 -7.99 3.94 1.50
CA GLU A 110 -8.66 4.05 0.20
C GLU A 110 -8.78 5.49 -0.32
N ASP A 111 -8.78 6.48 0.56
CA ASP A 111 -8.88 7.88 0.15
C ASP A 111 -7.57 8.38 -0.46
N GLN A 112 -6.43 7.89 0.03
CA GLN A 112 -5.13 8.13 -0.60
C GLN A 112 -5.09 7.54 -2.01
N VAL A 113 -5.48 6.27 -2.18
CA VAL A 113 -5.47 5.60 -3.48
C VAL A 113 -6.37 6.29 -4.50
N LYS A 114 -7.57 6.74 -4.08
CA LYS A 114 -8.49 7.45 -4.97
C LYS A 114 -7.93 8.82 -5.37
N PHE A 115 -7.29 9.51 -4.44
CA PHE A 115 -6.66 10.80 -4.73
C PHE A 115 -5.53 10.63 -5.75
N GLU A 116 -4.56 9.75 -5.48
CA GLU A 116 -3.44 9.43 -6.39
C GLU A 116 -3.95 9.02 -7.78
N SER A 117 -4.97 8.17 -7.84
CA SER A 117 -5.61 7.78 -9.11
C SER A 117 -6.25 8.96 -9.86
N SER A 118 -6.85 9.92 -9.13
CA SER A 118 -7.51 11.08 -9.72
C SER A 118 -6.54 12.10 -10.32
N VAL A 119 -5.33 12.20 -9.77
CA VAL A 119 -4.30 13.14 -10.25
C VAL A 119 -3.35 12.52 -11.25
N LYS A 120 -3.24 11.19 -11.27
CA LYS A 120 -2.30 10.46 -12.13
C LYS A 120 -2.30 10.87 -13.60
N ALA A 121 -3.47 11.08 -14.21
CA ALA A 121 -3.54 11.48 -15.62
C ALA A 121 -2.93 12.87 -15.86
N PHE A 122 -3.04 13.77 -14.88
CA PHE A 122 -2.42 15.09 -14.92
C PHE A 122 -0.92 15.00 -14.70
N GLU A 123 -0.47 14.20 -13.74
CA GLU A 123 0.96 13.94 -13.48
C GLU A 123 1.63 13.33 -14.71
N ASP A 124 1.03 12.31 -15.31
CA ASP A 124 1.55 11.65 -16.52
C ASP A 124 1.63 12.62 -17.71
N ALA A 125 0.68 13.57 -17.81
CA ALA A 125 0.63 14.55 -18.91
C ALA A 125 1.59 15.73 -18.72
N THR A 126 1.80 16.18 -17.48
CA THR A 126 2.57 17.40 -17.17
C THR A 126 3.99 17.09 -16.68
N GLY A 127 4.19 15.89 -16.13
CA GLY A 127 5.40 15.47 -15.43
C GLY A 127 5.60 16.15 -14.08
N ILE A 128 4.54 16.71 -13.50
CA ILE A 128 4.47 17.13 -12.09
C ILE A 128 4.19 15.88 -11.26
N ASP A 129 4.82 15.78 -10.09
CA ASP A 129 4.63 14.71 -9.08
C ASP A 129 4.12 15.30 -7.76
#